data_AF-G3C953-F1
#
_entry.id   AF-G3C953-F1
#
_cell.length_a   1.000
_cell.length_b   1.000
_cell.length_c   1.000
_cell.angle_alpha   90.00
_cell.angle_beta   90.00
_cell.angle_gamma   90.00
#
_symmetry.space_group_name_H-M   'P 1'
#
loop_
_entity.id
_entity.type
_entity.pdbx_description
1 polymer ?
#
loop_
_entity_poly.entity_id
_entity_poly.type
_entity_poly.pdbx_seq_one_letter_code
_entity_poly.pdbx_strand_id
1 'polypeptide(L)'
;MSYAKISKKERDYLVLIFEMTKEFPVRVRDLAEATNVSEPTAYEYSVRLSQKGLVVMKKGMLKLTQRGSDVVAEIIKAHRVLETLFFENGVDAEESCAECSKIDYLLDRKTVEKLYTKLGKPERCPHGRPVVVSGQ
;
A
#
# COMPACT_ATOMS: atom_id res chain seq x y z
N MET A 1 -0.10 17.83 -4.00
CA MET A 1 0.41 17.23 -5.25
C MET A 1 -0.15 15.84 -5.36
N SER A 2 -0.66 15.49 -6.55
CA SER A 2 -1.11 14.14 -6.90
C SER A 2 0.06 13.16 -6.85
N TYR A 3 -0.20 11.92 -6.42
CA TYR A 3 0.80 10.88 -6.17
C TYR A 3 1.65 10.54 -7.39
N ALA A 4 2.71 9.75 -7.16
CA ALA A 4 3.28 8.93 -8.20
C ALA A 4 2.13 8.18 -8.89
N LYS A 5 1.90 8.44 -10.18
CA LYS A 5 0.84 7.79 -10.94
C LYS A 5 1.13 6.29 -11.00
N ILE A 6 0.53 5.53 -10.09
CA ILE A 6 0.67 4.08 -9.97
C ILE A 6 -0.62 3.38 -10.36
N SER A 7 -0.49 2.18 -10.92
CA SER A 7 -1.59 1.27 -11.17
C SER A 7 -1.97 0.50 -9.90
N LYS A 8 -3.16 -0.12 -9.89
CA LYS A 8 -3.57 -1.03 -8.81
C LYS A 8 -2.49 -2.09 -8.52
N LYS A 9 -1.91 -2.69 -9.56
CA LYS A 9 -0.92 -3.77 -9.39
C LYS A 9 0.38 -3.27 -8.77
N GLU A 10 0.82 -2.06 -9.13
CA GLU A 10 1.96 -1.40 -8.49
C GLU A 10 1.68 -1.04 -7.02
N ARG A 11 0.45 -0.60 -6.70
CA ARG A 11 0.00 -0.41 -5.31
C ARG A 11 0.08 -1.71 -4.52
N ASP A 12 -0.43 -2.81 -5.07
CA ASP A 12 -0.41 -4.12 -4.40
C ASP A 12 1.03 -4.57 -4.15
N TYR A 13 1.93 -4.35 -5.11
CA TYR A 13 3.35 -4.67 -4.96
C TYR A 13 4.02 -3.83 -3.86
N LEU A 14 3.75 -2.52 -3.80
CA LEU A 14 4.32 -1.66 -2.75
C LEU A 14 3.87 -2.06 -1.36
N VAL A 15 2.56 -2.30 -1.18
CA VAL A 15 2.00 -2.74 0.11
C VAL A 15 2.61 -4.07 0.51
N LEU A 16 2.71 -5.02 -0.42
CA LEU A 16 3.27 -6.32 -0.13
C LEU A 16 4.78 -6.27 0.18
N ILE A 17 5.55 -5.45 -0.54
CA ILE A 17 6.96 -5.21 -0.20
C ILE A 17 7.08 -4.62 1.21
N PHE A 18 6.23 -3.66 1.57
CA PHE A 18 6.20 -3.08 2.92
C PHE A 18 5.87 -4.12 4.00
N GLU A 19 4.87 -4.97 3.77
CA GLU A 19 4.46 -6.02 4.73
C GLU A 19 5.48 -7.16 4.85
N MET A 20 6.16 -7.50 3.76
CA MET A 20 7.19 -8.54 3.72
C MET A 20 8.56 -8.04 4.20
N THR A 21 8.80 -6.72 4.18
CA THR A 21 10.06 -6.16 4.65
C THR A 21 10.18 -6.36 6.15
N LYS A 22 11.14 -7.21 6.52
CA LYS A 22 11.61 -7.42 7.90
C LYS A 22 13.03 -6.87 7.99
N GLU A 23 13.97 -7.65 8.50
CA GLU A 23 15.39 -7.29 8.52
C GLU A 23 16.07 -7.40 7.15
N PHE A 24 15.49 -8.18 6.22
CA PHE A 24 16.08 -8.50 4.93
C PHE A 24 15.25 -7.97 3.75
N PRO A 25 15.89 -7.64 2.61
CA PRO A 25 15.21 -7.30 1.37
C PRO A 25 14.29 -8.42 0.85
N VAL A 26 13.18 -8.03 0.23
CA VAL A 26 12.20 -8.94 -0.38
C VAL A 26 12.74 -9.49 -1.70
N ARG A 27 12.64 -10.79 -1.97
CA ARG A 27 13.06 -11.35 -3.27
C ARG A 27 11.92 -11.27 -4.28
N VAL A 28 12.26 -11.06 -5.54
CA VAL A 28 11.28 -11.04 -6.65
C VAL A 28 10.49 -12.35 -6.74
N ARG A 29 11.12 -13.50 -6.47
CA ARG A 29 10.43 -14.80 -6.39
C ARG A 29 9.33 -14.79 -5.33
N ASP A 30 9.65 -14.37 -4.11
CA ASP A 30 8.70 -14.35 -3.00
C ASP A 30 7.50 -13.44 -3.34
N LEU A 31 7.77 -12.33 -4.04
CA LEU A 31 6.73 -11.42 -4.53
C LEU A 31 5.87 -12.04 -5.64
N ALA A 32 6.47 -12.83 -6.53
CA ALA A 32 5.75 -13.56 -7.58
C ALA A 32 4.80 -14.60 -6.98
N GLU A 33 5.28 -15.38 -6.00
CA GLU A 33 4.49 -16.35 -5.26
C GLU A 33 3.32 -15.68 -4.53
N ALA A 34 3.59 -14.63 -3.75
CA ALA A 34 2.57 -13.94 -2.97
C ALA A 34 1.53 -13.19 -3.83
N THR A 35 1.87 -12.81 -5.06
CA THR A 35 0.93 -12.15 -5.99
C THR A 35 0.32 -13.08 -7.03
N ASN A 36 0.64 -14.38 -6.96
CA ASN A 36 0.21 -15.44 -7.87
C ASN A 36 0.44 -15.09 -9.35
N VAL A 37 1.64 -14.62 -9.69
CA VAL A 37 2.07 -14.34 -11.07
C VAL A 37 3.42 -15.01 -11.37
N SER A 38 3.82 -15.05 -12.64
CA SER A 38 5.14 -15.57 -13.02
C SER A 38 6.29 -14.67 -12.54
N GLU A 39 7.46 -15.25 -12.25
CA GLU A 39 8.66 -14.48 -11.87
C GLU A 39 9.02 -13.36 -12.88
N PRO A 40 8.94 -13.58 -14.22
CA PRO A 40 9.16 -12.49 -15.18
C PRO A 40 8.18 -11.33 -15.05
N THR A 41 6.90 -11.62 -14.75
CA THR A 41 5.87 -10.58 -14.52
C THR A 41 6.20 -9.79 -13.27
N ALA A 42 6.55 -10.47 -12.18
CA ALA A 42 6.92 -9.80 -10.93
C ALA A 42 8.18 -8.96 -11.09
N TYR A 43 9.16 -9.44 -11.85
CA TYR A 43 10.37 -8.70 -12.20
C TYR A 43 10.03 -7.43 -12.99
N GLU A 44 9.14 -7.51 -13.98
CA GLU A 44 8.72 -6.36 -14.78
C GLU A 44 8.09 -5.26 -13.91
N TYR A 45 7.14 -5.62 -13.03
CA TYR A 45 6.55 -4.65 -12.09
C TYR A 45 7.58 -4.07 -11.12
N SER A 46 8.53 -4.89 -10.68
CA SER A 46 9.64 -4.44 -9.83
C SER A 46 10.53 -3.42 -10.52
N VAL A 47 10.84 -3.63 -11.82
CA VAL A 47 11.57 -2.67 -12.65
C VAL A 47 10.77 -1.37 -12.81
N ARG A 48 9.47 -1.43 -13.08
CA ARG A 48 8.62 -0.23 -13.20
C ARG A 48 8.60 0.59 -11.91
N LEU A 49 8.46 -0.07 -10.75
CA LEU A 49 8.54 0.60 -9.44
C LEU A 49 9.92 1.22 -9.21
N SER A 50 10.99 0.55 -9.65
CA SER A 50 12.36 1.07 -9.55
C SER A 50 12.57 2.29 -10.44
N GLN A 51 12.06 2.28 -11.67
CA GLN A 51 12.09 3.43 -12.58
C GLN A 51 11.30 4.63 -12.02
N LYS A 52 10.23 4.38 -11.25
CA LYS A 52 9.49 5.43 -10.52
C LYS A 52 10.22 5.92 -9.26
N GLY A 53 11.35 5.32 -8.90
CA GLY A 53 12.12 5.65 -7.71
C GLY A 53 11.44 5.25 -6.40
N LEU A 54 10.52 4.28 -6.44
CA LEU A 54 9.78 3.80 -5.25
C LEU A 54 10.46 2.59 -4.60
N VAL A 55 11.25 1.83 -5.37
CA VAL A 55 12.06 0.72 -4.85
C VAL A 55 13.47 0.77 -5.40
N VAL A 56 14.41 0.23 -4.64
CA VAL A 56 15.75 -0.14 -5.10
C VAL A 56 15.74 -1.63 -5.39
N MET A 57 16.15 -2.00 -6.60
CA MET A 57 16.32 -3.40 -6.98
C MET A 57 17.79 -3.73 -7.17
N LYS A 58 18.31 -4.75 -6.47
CA LYS A 58 19.69 -5.23 -6.61
C LYS A 58 19.72 -6.76 -6.58
N LYS A 59 20.21 -7.38 -7.67
CA LYS A 59 20.31 -8.85 -7.78
C LYS A 59 19.00 -9.58 -7.44
N GLY A 60 17.86 -9.08 -7.92
CA GLY A 60 16.54 -9.66 -7.65
C GLY A 60 16.00 -9.45 -6.23
N MET A 61 16.67 -8.62 -5.42
CA MET A 61 16.21 -8.18 -4.10
C MET A 61 15.65 -6.76 -4.18
N LEU A 62 14.57 -6.51 -3.46
CA LEU A 62 13.80 -5.27 -3.44
C LEU A 62 13.80 -4.66 -2.04
N LYS A 63 13.98 -3.35 -2.00
CA LYS A 63 13.79 -2.52 -0.80
C LYS A 63 13.05 -1.25 -1.19
N LEU A 64 12.14 -0.77 -0.34
CA LEU A 64 11.55 0.55 -0.52
C LEU A 64 12.64 1.63 -0.47
N THR A 65 12.52 2.64 -1.33
CA THR A 65 13.23 3.91 -1.12
C THR A 65 12.50 4.70 -0.03
N GLN A 66 13.10 5.76 0.51
CA GLN A 66 12.39 6.67 1.42
C GLN A 66 11.07 7.15 0.80
N ARG A 67 11.10 7.54 -0.48
CA ARG A 67 9.91 7.94 -1.22
C ARG A 67 8.88 6.80 -1.35
N GLY A 68 9.33 5.57 -1.57
CA GLY A 68 8.45 4.40 -1.61
C GLY A 68 7.78 4.12 -0.26
N SER A 69 8.56 4.23 0.82
CA SER A 69 8.08 4.09 2.20
C SER A 69 7.05 5.15 2.56
N ASP A 70 7.24 6.40 2.15
CA ASP A 70 6.27 7.47 2.37
C ASP A 70 4.98 7.22 1.57
N VAL A 71 5.11 6.82 0.29
CA VAL A 71 3.96 6.53 -0.58
C VAL A 71 3.12 5.36 -0.04
N VAL A 72 3.76 4.26 0.37
CA VAL A 72 3.01 3.10 0.89
C VAL A 72 2.36 3.40 2.24
N ALA A 73 3.00 4.21 3.10
CA ALA A 73 2.39 4.66 4.34
C ALA A 73 1.13 5.51 4.11
N GLU A 74 1.16 6.40 3.11
CA GLU A 74 -0.01 7.19 2.70
C GLU A 74 -1.13 6.31 2.12
N ILE A 75 -0.80 5.32 1.28
CA ILE A 75 -1.76 4.33 0.75
C ILE A 75 -2.40 3.53 1.90
N ILE A 76 -1.61 3.02 2.83
CA ILE A 76 -2.10 2.24 3.98
C ILE A 76 -3.02 3.10 4.85
N LYS A 77 -2.67 4.37 5.08
CA LYS A 77 -3.53 5.30 5.82
C LYS A 77 -4.84 5.54 5.08
N ALA A 78 -4.79 5.81 3.77
CA ALA A 78 -5.99 5.99 2.94
C ALA A 78 -6.90 4.76 3.00
N HIS A 79 -6.32 3.58 2.82
CA HIS A 79 -7.02 2.30 2.90
C HIS A 79 -7.75 2.15 4.24
N ARG A 80 -7.05 2.30 5.35
CA ARG A 80 -7.59 2.10 6.71
C ARG A 80 -8.62 3.15 7.11
N VAL A 81 -8.47 4.39 6.64
CA VAL A 81 -9.46 5.46 6.82
C VAL A 81 -10.75 5.15 6.06
N LEU A 82 -10.63 4.69 4.81
CA LEU A 82 -11.79 4.33 4.00
C LEU A 82 -12.46 3.06 4.53
N GLU A 83 -11.70 2.05 4.96
CA GLU A 83 -12.24 0.85 5.62
C GLU A 83 -13.10 1.25 6.82
N THR A 84 -12.59 2.15 7.66
CA THR A 84 -13.32 2.63 8.85
C THR A 84 -14.58 3.40 8.45
N LEU A 85 -14.49 4.26 7.43
CA LEU A 85 -15.65 4.99 6.90
C LEU A 85 -16.75 4.04 6.42
N PHE A 86 -16.39 3.02 5.65
CA PHE A 86 -17.36 2.07 5.08
C PHE A 86 -17.97 1.21 6.18
N PHE A 87 -17.14 0.75 7.11
CA PHE A 87 -17.57 -0.03 8.26
C PHE A 87 -18.53 0.72 9.18
N GLU A 88 -18.26 1.99 9.51
CA GLU A 88 -19.18 2.84 10.28
C GLU A 88 -20.52 3.09 9.56
N ASN A 89 -20.59 2.86 8.25
CA ASN A 89 -21.79 3.00 7.44
C ASN A 89 -22.42 1.65 7.06
N GLY A 90 -22.05 0.57 7.74
CA GLY A 90 -22.75 -0.72 7.69
C GLY A 90 -22.22 -1.73 6.68
N VAL A 91 -21.09 -1.47 6.03
CA VAL A 91 -20.37 -2.45 5.19
C VAL A 91 -19.50 -3.33 6.10
N ASP A 92 -19.44 -4.64 5.89
CA ASP A 92 -18.56 -5.48 6.70
C ASP A 92 -17.06 -5.20 6.43
N ALA A 93 -16.19 -5.72 7.29
CA ALA A 93 -14.76 -5.39 7.26
C ALA A 93 -14.08 -5.91 5.98
N GLU A 94 -14.42 -7.13 5.57
CA GLU A 94 -13.86 -7.80 4.40
C GLU A 94 -14.30 -7.12 3.09
N GLU A 95 -15.59 -6.79 2.97
CA GLU A 95 -16.13 -6.05 1.83
C GLU A 95 -15.54 -4.63 1.77
N SER A 96 -15.43 -3.95 2.92
CA SER A 96 -14.78 -2.64 3.03
C SER A 96 -13.33 -2.70 2.52
N CYS A 97 -12.54 -3.68 2.94
CA CYS A 97 -11.17 -3.88 2.47
C CYS A 97 -11.10 -4.09 0.95
N ALA A 98 -11.97 -4.95 0.42
CA ALA A 98 -12.02 -5.27 -1.00
C ALA A 98 -12.32 -4.02 -1.86
N GLU A 99 -13.31 -3.21 -1.47
CA GLU A 99 -13.65 -1.98 -2.19
C GLU A 99 -12.59 -0.89 -2.02
N CYS A 100 -12.08 -0.69 -0.80
CA CYS A 100 -11.08 0.34 -0.53
C CYS A 100 -9.77 0.10 -1.30
N SER A 101 -9.36 -1.15 -1.48
CA SER A 101 -8.17 -1.52 -2.29
C SER A 101 -8.22 -1.04 -3.74
N LYS A 102 -9.43 -0.79 -4.28
CA LYS A 102 -9.61 -0.34 -5.67
C LYS A 102 -9.34 1.16 -5.82
N ILE A 103 -9.45 1.93 -4.74
CA ILE A 103 -9.47 3.39 -4.78
C ILE A 103 -8.42 4.06 -3.87
N ASP A 104 -7.88 3.38 -2.85
CA ASP A 104 -7.00 4.01 -1.85
C ASP A 104 -5.81 4.78 -2.44
N TYR A 105 -5.15 4.24 -3.46
CA TYR A 105 -4.02 4.87 -4.17
C TYR A 105 -4.42 6.02 -5.10
N LEU A 106 -5.72 6.28 -5.28
CA LEU A 106 -6.24 7.37 -6.09
C LEU A 106 -6.58 8.62 -5.26
N LEU A 107 -6.74 8.48 -3.93
CA LEU A 107 -7.17 9.58 -3.07
C LEU A 107 -6.00 10.46 -2.62
N ASP A 108 -6.06 11.75 -2.93
CA ASP A 108 -5.10 12.75 -2.43
C ASP A 108 -5.06 12.82 -0.89
N ARG A 109 -3.87 13.09 -0.35
CA ARG A 109 -3.64 13.19 1.10
C ARG A 109 -4.58 14.15 1.81
N LYS A 110 -4.91 15.30 1.22
CA LYS A 110 -5.78 16.30 1.86
C LYS A 110 -7.19 15.75 2.05
N THR A 111 -7.69 14.99 1.08
CA THR A 111 -8.97 14.29 1.19
C THR A 111 -8.93 13.24 2.30
N VAL A 112 -7.89 12.39 2.34
CA VAL A 112 -7.72 11.38 3.40
C VAL A 112 -7.67 12.01 4.80
N GLU A 113 -6.92 13.09 4.99
CA GLU A 113 -6.83 13.77 6.30
C GLU A 113 -8.17 14.34 6.78
N LYS A 114 -8.99 14.87 5.85
CA LYS A 114 -10.33 15.36 6.18
C LYS A 114 -11.25 14.24 6.64
N LEU A 115 -11.24 13.10 5.92
CA LEU A 115 -12.00 11.92 6.30
C LEU A 115 -11.52 11.37 7.65
N TYR A 116 -10.19 11.26 7.81
CA TYR A 116 -9.58 10.81 9.06
C TYR A 116 -9.98 11.67 10.26
N THR A 117 -9.99 12.99 10.09
CA THR A 117 -10.45 13.93 11.13
C THR A 117 -11.94 13.80 11.40
N LYS A 118 -12.77 13.65 10.35
CA LYS A 118 -14.23 13.47 10.49
C LYS A 118 -14.60 12.22 11.28
N LEU A 119 -13.84 11.14 11.12
CA LEU A 119 -14.00 9.88 11.85
C LEU A 119 -13.45 9.94 13.29
N GLY A 120 -13.02 11.11 13.79
CA GLY A 120 -12.47 11.23 15.13
C GLY A 120 -11.04 10.69 15.28
N LYS A 121 -10.28 10.60 14.17
CA LYS A 121 -8.89 10.12 14.13
C LYS A 121 -8.72 8.71 14.74
N PRO A 122 -9.39 7.69 14.19
CA PRO A 122 -9.30 6.31 14.70
C PRO A 122 -7.85 5.83 14.76
N GLU A 123 -7.47 5.16 15.85
CA GLU A 123 -6.11 4.60 15.98
C GLU A 123 -5.96 3.28 15.23
N ARG A 124 -7.06 2.52 15.08
CA ARG A 124 -7.10 1.21 14.43
C ARG A 124 -8.24 1.12 13.43
N CYS A 125 -8.03 0.38 12.35
CA CYS A 125 -9.08 0.04 11.38
C CYS A 125 -9.95 -1.13 11.89
N PRO A 126 -11.04 -1.51 11.19
CA PRO A 126 -11.92 -2.61 11.58
C PRO A 126 -11.20 -3.96 11.79
N HIS A 127 -10.07 -4.18 11.10
CA HIS A 127 -9.21 -5.36 11.26
C HIS A 127 -8.23 -5.27 12.47
N GLY A 128 -8.33 -4.24 13.29
CA GLY A 128 -7.43 -3.99 14.42
C GLY A 128 -6.03 -3.48 14.05
N ARG A 129 -5.76 -3.17 12.78
CA ARG A 129 -4.44 -2.68 12.31
C ARG A 129 -4.31 -1.16 12.54
N PRO A 130 -3.13 -0.63 12.94
CA PRO A 130 -2.95 0.81 13.19
C PRO A 130 -3.28 1.67 11.95
N VAL A 131 -4.06 2.74 12.05
CA VAL A 131 -4.41 3.55 10.85
C VAL A 131 -3.17 4.26 10.26
N VAL A 132 -2.28 4.74 11.12
CA VAL A 132 -1.04 5.39 10.72
C VAL A 132 0.12 4.41 10.88
N VAL A 133 0.92 4.28 9.84
CA VAL A 133 2.19 3.54 9.87
C VAL A 133 3.33 4.48 9.52
N SER A 134 4.50 4.25 10.11
CA SER A 134 5.73 4.94 9.72
C SER A 134 6.30 4.28 8.47
N GLY A 135 6.82 5.08 7.54
CA GLY A 135 7.68 4.55 6.47
C GLY A 135 8.90 3.86 7.08
N GLN A 136 9.21 2.66 6.62
CA GLN A 136 10.39 1.88 7.04
C GLN A 136 11.67 2.33 6.32
#